data_AF-A0A969GW87-F1
#
_entry.id   AF-A0A969GW87-F1
#
_cell.length_a   1.000
_cell.length_b   1.000
_cell.length_c   1.000
_cell.angle_alpha   90.00
_cell.angle_beta   90.00
_cell.angle_gamma   90.00
#
_symmetry.space_group_name_H-M   'P 1'
#
loop_
_entity.id
_entity.type
_entity.pdbx_description
1 polymer ?
#
loop_
_entity_poly.entity_id
_entity_poly.type
_entity_poly.pdbx_seq_one_letter_code
_entity_poly.pdbx_strand_id
1 'polypeptide(L)'
;MPFDPAGVNWQQLRQVVLLTVEEDTSALRPALEALHRALPEAVFTLDEPSSLVSFIHQLESRSFEAAIVWTPPGRSPHALAYGCYLAGIPIRVGQSQEFGGGVLSPWVRPPIEPVPLTEYYLHLLRSAGILAPTPLQF
;
A
#
# COMPACT_ATOMS: atom_id res chain seq x y z
N MET A 1 -16.31 -10.34 -6.97
CA MET A 1 -15.14 -10.97 -7.61
C MET A 1 -13.95 -10.79 -6.66
N PRO A 2 -13.21 -11.84 -6.30
CA PRO A 2 -11.92 -11.65 -5.65
C PRO A 2 -11.01 -10.86 -6.59
N PHE A 3 -10.31 -9.87 -6.05
CA PHE A 3 -9.34 -9.10 -6.80
C PHE A 3 -8.10 -9.98 -7.08
N ASP A 4 -7.64 -10.00 -8.33
CA ASP A 4 -6.42 -10.71 -8.73
C ASP A 4 -5.19 -9.80 -8.59
N PRO A 5 -4.35 -9.98 -7.56
CA PRO A 5 -3.12 -9.19 -7.41
C PRO A 5 -2.12 -9.37 -8.55
N ALA A 6 -2.20 -10.47 -9.32
CA ALA A 6 -1.36 -10.69 -10.49
C ALA A 6 -1.78 -9.85 -11.72
N GLY A 7 -2.95 -9.18 -11.66
CA GLY A 7 -3.47 -8.39 -12.77
C GLY A 7 -3.02 -6.92 -12.80
N VAL A 8 -2.38 -6.41 -11.75
CA VAL A 8 -1.94 -5.01 -11.72
C VAL A 8 -0.61 -4.85 -12.44
N ASN A 9 -0.62 -4.07 -13.52
CA ASN A 9 0.61 -3.64 -14.16
C ASN A 9 1.17 -2.39 -13.47
N TRP A 10 1.85 -2.59 -12.33
CA TRP A 10 2.40 -1.50 -11.51
C TRP A 10 3.30 -0.54 -12.29
N GLN A 11 4.01 -1.04 -13.32
CA GLN A 11 4.93 -0.26 -14.15
C GLN A 11 4.24 0.80 -15.02
N GLN A 12 2.93 0.67 -15.24
CA GLN A 12 2.16 1.65 -16.02
C GLN A 12 1.60 2.78 -15.16
N LEU A 13 1.57 2.62 -13.84
CA LEU A 13 1.03 3.61 -12.93
C LEU A 13 1.98 4.79 -12.81
N ARG A 14 1.42 6.00 -12.87
CA ARG A 14 2.12 7.28 -12.83
C ARG A 14 1.84 8.05 -11.55
N GLN A 15 0.64 7.92 -10.99
CA GLN A 15 0.26 8.60 -9.76
C GLN A 15 -0.13 7.62 -8.67
N VAL A 16 0.73 7.48 -7.66
CA VAL A 16 0.55 6.55 -6.55
C VAL A 16 0.61 7.32 -5.23
N VAL A 17 -0.43 7.20 -4.40
CA VAL A 17 -0.43 7.78 -3.05
C VAL A 17 0.11 6.79 -2.03
N LEU A 18 0.93 7.29 -1.13
CA LEU A 18 1.59 6.55 -0.06
C LEU A 18 0.97 6.99 1.26
N LEU A 19 0.38 6.05 1.99
CA LEU A 19 -0.36 6.36 3.21
C LEU A 19 0.19 5.54 4.38
N THR A 20 0.45 6.22 5.49
CA THR A 20 0.85 5.60 6.76
C THR A 20 0.18 6.35 7.91
N VAL A 21 -0.04 5.66 9.02
CA VAL A 21 -0.47 6.27 10.30
C VAL A 21 0.67 6.33 11.32
N GLU A 22 1.87 5.89 10.93
CA GLU A 22 3.03 5.83 11.81
C GLU A 22 3.85 7.12 11.75
N GLU A 23 4.08 7.73 12.92
CA GLU A 23 4.97 8.87 13.07
C GLU A 23 6.44 8.46 12.81
N ASP A 24 6.85 7.26 13.26
CA ASP A 24 8.18 6.71 12.99
C ASP A 24 8.20 5.89 11.70
N THR A 25 8.67 6.52 10.63
CA THR A 25 8.80 5.92 9.30
C THR A 25 10.18 5.33 9.03
N SER A 26 11.06 5.25 10.03
CA SER A 26 12.44 4.75 9.85
C SER A 26 12.49 3.34 9.28
N ALA A 27 11.62 2.45 9.77
CA ALA A 27 11.51 1.07 9.31
C ALA A 27 10.88 0.95 7.91
N LEU A 28 10.12 1.95 7.46
CA LEU A 28 9.53 2.02 6.11
C LEU A 28 10.56 2.41 5.04
N ARG A 29 11.62 3.13 5.42
CA ARG A 29 12.60 3.69 4.48
C ARG A 29 13.13 2.68 3.46
N PRO A 30 13.57 1.47 3.82
CA PRO A 30 14.05 0.50 2.84
C PRO A 30 12.96 0.05 1.85
N ALA A 31 11.70 -0.02 2.30
CA ALA A 31 10.57 -0.34 1.44
C ALA A 31 10.25 0.83 0.49
N LEU A 32 10.31 2.09 0.95
CA LEU A 32 10.15 3.28 0.11
C LEU A 32 11.25 3.37 -0.96
N GLU A 33 12.50 3.11 -0.59
CA GLU A 33 13.62 3.08 -1.53
C GLU A 33 13.45 1.96 -2.58
N ALA A 34 13.04 0.76 -2.14
CA ALA A 34 12.76 -0.34 -3.06
C ALA A 34 11.61 -0.03 -4.01
N LEU A 35 10.53 0.59 -3.50
CA LEU A 35 9.39 1.04 -4.28
C LEU A 35 9.80 2.08 -5.32
N HIS A 36 10.58 3.09 -4.94
CA HIS A 36 11.05 4.12 -5.87
C HIS A 36 11.93 3.54 -6.99
N ARG A 37 12.80 2.57 -6.67
CA ARG A 37 13.57 1.85 -7.69
C ARG A 37 12.70 1.00 -8.61
N ALA A 38 11.65 0.38 -8.06
CA ALA A 38 10.77 -0.49 -8.83
C ALA A 38 9.82 0.29 -9.74
N LEU A 39 9.40 1.49 -9.34
CA LEU A 39 8.48 2.35 -10.06
C LEU A 39 9.10 3.74 -10.27
N PRO A 40 10.15 3.86 -11.10
CA PRO A 40 10.90 5.12 -11.25
C PRO A 40 10.06 6.25 -11.83
N GLU A 41 9.01 5.88 -12.57
CA GLU A 41 8.10 6.79 -13.27
C GLU A 41 6.90 7.22 -12.41
N ALA A 42 6.70 6.60 -11.24
CA ALA A 42 5.60 6.90 -10.36
C ALA A 42 5.95 8.10 -9.46
N VAL A 43 5.03 9.05 -9.40
CA VAL A 43 5.07 10.15 -8.44
C VAL A 43 4.40 9.67 -7.16
N PHE A 44 5.14 9.80 -6.05
CA PHE A 44 4.68 9.42 -4.72
C PHE A 44 4.29 10.66 -3.91
N THR A 45 3.08 10.63 -3.34
CA THR A 45 2.63 11.64 -2.37
C THR A 45 2.44 10.97 -1.01
N LEU A 46 3.06 11.52 0.04
CA LEU A 46 2.76 11.17 1.43
C LEU A 46 1.69 12.13 1.94
N ASP A 47 0.55 11.60 2.40
CA ASP A 47 -0.54 12.40 2.95
C ASP A 47 -0.96 11.86 4.33
N GLU A 48 -1.05 12.76 5.30
CA GLU A 48 -1.60 12.52 6.63
C GLU A 48 -2.88 13.34 6.80
N PRO A 49 -4.07 12.71 6.90
CA PRO A 49 -5.30 13.46 6.96
C PRO A 49 -5.62 14.01 8.35
N SER A 50 -6.00 15.29 8.40
CA SER A 50 -6.58 15.93 9.59
C SER A 50 -8.04 15.54 9.84
N SER A 51 -8.79 15.17 8.80
CA SER A 51 -10.17 14.64 8.87
C SER A 51 -10.46 13.76 7.66
N LEU A 52 -11.44 12.85 7.74
CA LEU A 52 -11.80 11.98 6.62
C LEU A 52 -12.34 12.75 5.40
N VAL A 53 -13.12 13.82 5.60
CA VAL A 53 -13.69 14.60 4.50
C VAL A 53 -12.60 15.39 3.76
N SER A 54 -11.70 16.05 4.50
CA SER A 54 -10.57 16.75 3.87
C SER A 54 -9.63 15.78 3.15
N PHE A 55 -9.42 14.58 3.70
CA PHE A 55 -8.64 13.52 3.07
C PHE A 55 -9.21 13.13 1.70
N ILE A 56 -10.51 12.84 1.64
CA ILE A 56 -11.17 12.40 0.40
C ILE A 56 -11.03 13.48 -0.68
N HIS A 57 -11.33 14.73 -0.36
CA HIS A 57 -11.21 15.83 -1.33
C HIS A 57 -9.77 16.08 -1.81
N GLN A 58 -8.78 15.91 -0.93
CA GLN A 58 -7.37 15.98 -1.33
C GLN A 58 -7.03 14.89 -2.35
N LEU A 59 -7.45 13.64 -2.09
CA LEU A 59 -7.21 12.50 -2.97
C LEU A 59 -7.94 12.63 -4.32
N GLU A 60 -9.21 13.06 -4.32
CA GLU A 60 -10.01 13.25 -5.53
C GLU A 60 -9.35 14.22 -6.52
N SER A 61 -8.69 15.27 -6.00
CA SER A 61 -8.08 16.31 -6.83
C SER A 61 -6.85 15.86 -7.64
N ARG A 62 -6.29 14.67 -7.36
CA ARG A 62 -4.98 14.25 -7.88
C ARG A 62 -4.99 13.05 -8.83
N SER A 63 -6.16 12.49 -9.16
CA SER A 63 -6.30 11.37 -10.12
C SER A 63 -5.36 10.19 -9.83
N PHE A 64 -5.23 9.80 -8.57
CA PHE A 64 -4.39 8.67 -8.16
C PHE A 64 -4.90 7.35 -8.76
N GLU A 65 -3.99 6.57 -9.32
CA GLU A 65 -4.30 5.27 -9.93
C GLU A 65 -4.17 4.13 -8.90
N ALA A 66 -3.33 4.32 -7.88
CA ALA A 66 -3.18 3.39 -6.78
C ALA A 66 -2.89 4.09 -5.44
N ALA A 67 -3.28 3.43 -4.36
CA ALA A 67 -2.89 3.75 -2.99
C ALA A 67 -2.15 2.57 -2.37
N ILE A 68 -1.00 2.82 -1.78
CA ILE A 68 -0.27 1.86 -0.94
C ILE A 68 -0.43 2.29 0.52
N VAL A 69 -1.12 1.47 1.29
CA VAL A 69 -1.45 1.72 2.69
C VAL A 69 -0.54 0.86 3.57
N TRP A 70 0.38 1.51 4.27
CA TRP A 70 1.21 0.89 5.29
C TRP A 70 0.64 1.11 6.68
N THR A 71 0.54 0.02 7.43
CA THR A 71 0.25 0.02 8.85
C THR A 71 1.19 -0.98 9.52
N PRO A 72 1.63 -0.75 10.76
CA PRO A 72 2.46 -1.72 11.47
C PRO A 72 1.62 -2.97 11.80
N PRO A 73 2.28 -4.07 12.20
CA PRO A 73 1.59 -5.27 12.65
C PRO A 73 0.50 -4.98 13.69
N GLY A 74 -0.70 -5.54 13.49
CA GLY A 74 -1.84 -5.37 14.40
C GLY A 74 -2.61 -4.05 14.25
N ARG A 75 -2.23 -3.17 13.33
CA ARG A 75 -3.02 -1.98 12.96
C ARG A 75 -3.78 -2.21 11.65
N SER A 76 -5.05 -1.83 11.65
CA SER A 76 -5.93 -2.05 10.50
C SER A 76 -5.74 -0.97 9.43
N PRO A 77 -5.46 -1.34 8.17
CA PRO A 77 -5.34 -0.38 7.06
C PRO A 77 -6.70 0.08 6.52
N HIS A 78 -7.80 -0.54 6.96
CA HIS A 78 -9.11 -0.41 6.33
C HIS A 78 -9.69 1.00 6.38
N ALA A 79 -9.42 1.78 7.44
CA ALA A 79 -9.91 3.14 7.52
C ALA A 79 -9.32 4.04 6.43
N LEU A 80 -7.99 3.96 6.21
CA LEU A 80 -7.32 4.70 5.14
C LEU A 80 -7.75 4.20 3.76
N ALA A 81 -7.77 2.88 3.57
CA ALA A 81 -8.20 2.28 2.30
C ALA A 81 -9.67 2.61 1.97
N TYR A 82 -10.53 2.76 2.98
CA TYR A 82 -11.91 3.19 2.78
C TYR A 82 -12.00 4.66 2.31
N GLY A 83 -11.16 5.55 2.86
CA GLY A 83 -11.00 6.91 2.33
C GLY A 83 -10.58 6.92 0.87
N CYS A 84 -9.60 6.10 0.50
CA CYS A 84 -9.16 5.95 -0.91
C CYS A 84 -10.28 5.40 -1.81
N TYR A 85 -11.08 4.46 -1.29
CA TYR A 85 -12.22 3.90 -2.02
C TYR A 85 -13.26 4.98 -2.31
N LEU A 86 -13.61 5.80 -1.30
CA LEU A 86 -14.55 6.91 -1.46
C LEU A 86 -14.02 7.98 -2.42
N ALA A 87 -12.70 8.21 -2.44
CA ALA A 87 -12.05 9.11 -3.39
C ALA A 87 -11.90 8.52 -4.81
N GLY A 88 -12.42 7.31 -5.07
CA GLY A 88 -12.43 6.70 -6.40
C GLY A 88 -11.11 6.08 -6.85
N ILE A 89 -10.11 5.94 -5.96
CA ILE A 89 -8.81 5.34 -6.31
C ILE A 89 -9.01 3.84 -6.58
N PRO A 90 -8.71 3.32 -7.79
CA PRO A 90 -9.15 1.98 -8.18
C PRO A 90 -8.34 0.84 -7.52
N ILE A 91 -7.04 1.04 -7.31
CA ILE A 91 -6.13 0.04 -6.71
C ILE A 91 -5.77 0.50 -5.29
N ARG A 92 -6.04 -0.33 -4.27
CA ARG A 92 -5.81 0.03 -2.85
C ARG A 92 -5.18 -1.15 -2.14
N VAL A 93 -3.85 -1.13 -2.01
CA VAL A 93 -3.08 -2.24 -1.47
C VAL A 93 -2.74 -2.02 -0.01
N GLY A 94 -2.83 -3.08 0.79
CA GLY A 94 -2.50 -3.05 2.20
C GLY A 94 -2.41 -4.45 2.80
N GLN A 95 -1.82 -4.54 3.99
CA GLN A 95 -1.71 -5.79 4.74
C GLN A 95 -2.75 -5.85 5.85
N SER A 96 -3.51 -6.94 5.94
CA SER A 96 -4.40 -7.14 7.08
C SER A 96 -4.61 -8.62 7.41
N GLN A 97 -4.73 -8.92 8.71
CA GLN A 97 -5.18 -10.22 9.21
C GLN A 97 -6.70 -10.39 9.04
N GLU A 98 -7.42 -9.28 8.96
CA GLU A 98 -8.88 -9.24 8.86
C GLU A 98 -9.33 -9.09 7.41
N PHE A 99 -10.49 -9.64 7.09
CA PHE A 99 -11.14 -9.41 5.81
C PHE A 99 -12.04 -8.18 5.88
N GLY A 100 -11.70 -7.12 5.14
CA GLY A 100 -12.51 -5.90 5.02
C GLY A 100 -13.29 -5.77 3.72
N GLY A 101 -13.66 -6.89 3.07
CA GLY A 101 -14.42 -6.83 1.82
C GLY A 101 -13.59 -6.36 0.63
N GLY A 102 -14.17 -5.49 -0.21
CA GLY A 102 -13.52 -4.91 -1.38
C GLY A 102 -12.77 -3.59 -1.12
N VAL A 103 -12.64 -3.19 0.15
CA VAL A 103 -11.94 -1.96 0.54
C VAL A 103 -10.47 -2.05 0.14
N LEU A 104 -9.82 -3.19 0.46
CA LEU A 104 -8.54 -3.55 -0.11
C LEU A 104 -8.76 -4.32 -1.41
N SER A 105 -7.94 -4.02 -2.39
CA SER A 105 -8.11 -4.49 -3.76
C SER A 105 -6.77 -4.59 -4.48
N PRO A 106 -5.62 -4.69 -3.80
CA PRO A 106 -5.11 -5.97 -3.29
C PRO A 106 -5.12 -6.11 -1.75
N TRP A 107 -5.65 -7.23 -1.26
CA TRP A 107 -5.54 -7.62 0.15
C TRP A 107 -4.37 -8.58 0.35
N VAL A 108 -3.29 -8.09 0.97
CA VAL A 108 -2.12 -8.92 1.31
C VAL A 108 -2.28 -9.49 2.72
N ARG A 109 -2.06 -10.80 2.84
CA ARG A 109 -1.95 -11.46 4.15
C ARG A 109 -0.58 -11.14 4.75
N PRO A 110 -0.50 -10.65 5.99
CA PRO A 110 0.79 -10.40 6.64
C PRO A 110 1.55 -11.72 6.86
N PRO A 111 2.87 -11.67 7.10
CA PRO A 111 3.66 -12.82 7.48
C PRO A 111 3.04 -13.58 8.66
N ILE A 112 3.09 -14.92 8.61
CA ILE A 112 2.52 -15.79 9.65
C ILE A 112 3.37 -15.72 10.93
N GLU A 113 4.69 -15.70 10.76
CA GLU A 113 5.65 -15.57 11.85
C GLU A 113 6.04 -14.10 12.07
N PRO A 114 6.38 -13.71 13.31
CA PRO A 114 6.95 -12.39 13.56
C PRO A 114 8.25 -12.19 12.77
N VAL A 115 8.28 -11.13 11.96
CA VAL A 115 9.46 -10.71 11.20
C VAL A 115 9.88 -9.30 11.63
N PRO A 116 11.14 -8.88 11.38
CA PRO A 116 11.53 -7.49 11.56
C PRO A 116 10.59 -6.55 10.80
N LEU A 117 10.32 -5.37 11.37
CA LEU A 117 9.36 -4.40 10.82
C LEU A 117 9.70 -3.98 9.37
N THR A 118 10.98 -3.89 9.04
CA THR A 118 11.43 -3.66 7.66
C THR A 118 11.01 -4.78 6.70
N GLU A 119 11.17 -6.04 7.09
CA GLU A 119 10.76 -7.16 6.23
C GLU A 119 9.24 -7.24 6.14
N TYR A 120 8.52 -6.88 7.21
CA TYR A 120 7.07 -6.77 7.18
C TYR A 120 6.59 -5.82 6.08
N TYR A 121 7.20 -4.64 5.95
CA TYR A 121 6.85 -3.68 4.90
C TYR A 121 7.32 -4.07 3.50
N LEU A 122 8.48 -4.73 3.37
CA LEU A 122 8.93 -5.28 2.09
C LEU A 122 8.04 -6.42 1.60
N HIS A 123 7.51 -7.23 2.52
CA HIS A 123 6.58 -8.32 2.22
C HIS A 123 5.32 -7.80 1.52
N LEU A 124 4.80 -6.63 1.89
CA LEU A 124 3.67 -6.00 1.17
C LEU A 124 3.98 -5.83 -0.31
N LEU A 125 5.14 -5.23 -0.61
CA LEU A 125 5.52 -4.91 -1.98
C LEU A 125 5.79 -6.16 -2.82
N ARG A 126 6.44 -7.18 -2.24
CA ARG A 126 6.65 -8.48 -2.91
C ARG A 126 5.32 -9.18 -3.17
N SER A 127 4.46 -9.27 -2.15
CA SER A 127 3.18 -9.96 -2.26
C SER A 127 2.19 -9.27 -3.19
N ALA A 128 2.31 -7.95 -3.34
CA ALA A 128 1.55 -7.16 -4.30
C ALA A 128 2.06 -7.28 -5.75
N GLY A 129 3.20 -7.95 -5.98
CA GLY A 129 3.82 -8.06 -7.30
C GLY A 129 4.59 -6.80 -7.74
N ILE A 130 4.86 -5.87 -6.82
CA ILE A 130 5.64 -4.65 -7.10
C ILE A 130 7.13 -4.98 -7.15
N LEU A 131 7.60 -5.79 -6.19
CA LEU A 131 8.97 -6.29 -6.15
C LEU A 131 9.02 -7.73 -6.62
N ALA A 132 10.10 -8.09 -7.30
CA ALA A 132 10.39 -9.49 -7.58
C ALA A 132 10.47 -10.29 -6.26
N PRO A 133 10.00 -11.55 -6.24
CA PRO A 133 10.18 -12.41 -5.08
C PRO A 133 11.67 -12.57 -4.78
N THR A 134 12.03 -12.61 -3.50
CA THR A 134 13.41 -12.89 -3.10
C THR A 134 13.79 -14.28 -3.60
N PRO A 135 14.92 -14.46 -4.31
CA PRO A 135 15.35 -15.79 -4.70
C PRO A 135 15.55 -16.64 -3.44
N LEU A 136 14.97 -17.85 -3.45
CA LEU A 136 15.19 -18.84 -2.40
C LEU A 136 16.69 -19.18 -2.40
N GLN A 137 17.39 -18.81 -1.34
CA GLN A 137 18.75 -19.30 -1.10
C GLN A 137 18.62 -20.72 -0.55
N PHE A 138 19.01 -21.71 -1.36
CA PHE A 138 19.15 -23.12 -0.95
C PHE A 138 20.56 -23.37 -0.41
#